data_AF-A0A7S4E901-F1
#
_entry.id   AF-A0A7S4E901-F1
#
_cell.length_a   1.000
_cell.length_b   1.000
_cell.length_c   1.000
_cell.angle_alpha   90.00
_cell.angle_beta   90.00
_cell.angle_gamma   90.00
#
_symmetry.space_group_name_H-M   'P 1'
#
loop_
_entity.id
_entity.type
_entity.pdbx_description
1 polymer ?
#
loop_
_entity_poly.entity_id
_entity_poly.type
_entity_poly.pdbx_seq_one_letter_code
_entity_poly.pdbx_strand_id
1 'polypeptide(L)'
;DAAIDATPARWRAPGGLSPLEHPTHWLIYAQVKHPASGYVQGMNDLLAVFLVVLVDEVSEGDHVDVATLSDDVLDDVAADAYGLLNGVLESLDDHYVHRQPGLQRTIEEVDGLLRRVDADLHKHLDEVGVLLLQVTFRWINCLLVRELPMRCAIRLWDTCLAEERGFRTFFPYVCAAFLCHFSDALKAKPTEDVH
;
A
#
# COMPACT_ATOMS: atom_id res chain seq x y z
N ASP A 1 -17.81 -16.85 -13.58
CA ASP A 1 -17.96 -15.73 -12.63
C ASP A 1 -17.20 -15.99 -11.34
N ALA A 2 -15.88 -15.83 -11.38
CA ALA A 2 -15.04 -15.87 -10.18
C ALA A 2 -14.53 -14.45 -9.95
N ALA A 3 -15.17 -13.74 -9.02
CA ALA A 3 -14.63 -12.52 -8.45
C ALA A 3 -13.46 -12.91 -7.54
N ILE A 4 -12.34 -12.21 -7.65
CA ILE A 4 -11.19 -12.42 -6.78
C ILE A 4 -11.59 -11.97 -5.36
N ASP A 5 -11.74 -12.93 -4.44
CA ASP A 5 -11.87 -12.69 -3.01
C ASP A 5 -10.46 -12.51 -2.41
N ALA A 6 -10.19 -11.31 -1.91
CA ALA A 6 -8.90 -10.86 -1.40
C ALA A 6 -8.67 -11.18 0.09
N THR A 7 -9.21 -12.29 0.61
CA THR A 7 -9.06 -12.65 2.03
C THR A 7 -7.92 -13.66 2.25
N PRO A 8 -6.85 -13.32 3.00
CA PRO A 8 -5.69 -14.18 3.18
C PRO A 8 -5.89 -15.16 4.34
N ALA A 9 -6.41 -16.36 4.08
CA ALA A 9 -6.38 -17.43 5.07
C ALA A 9 -6.31 -18.85 4.47
N ARG A 10 -5.14 -19.48 4.68
CA ARG A 10 -4.88 -20.93 4.70
C ARG A 10 -5.22 -21.71 3.43
N TRP A 11 -4.26 -21.76 2.51
CA TRP A 11 -4.23 -22.80 1.49
C TRP A 11 -2.94 -23.62 1.61
N ARG A 12 -3.03 -24.95 1.51
CA ARG A 12 -1.90 -25.89 1.44
C ARG A 12 -2.19 -26.91 0.34
N ALA A 13 -1.24 -27.13 -0.57
CA ALA A 13 -1.32 -28.24 -1.52
C ALA A 13 -0.12 -29.20 -1.38
N PRO A 14 -0.33 -30.50 -1.58
CA PRO A 14 0.73 -31.48 -1.80
C PRO A 14 1.00 -31.64 -3.31
N GLY A 15 2.28 -31.61 -3.69
CA GLY A 15 2.74 -31.87 -5.07
C GLY A 15 3.29 -30.62 -5.74
N GLY A 16 4.59 -30.62 -6.06
CA GLY A 16 5.32 -29.48 -6.57
C GLY A 16 4.70 -28.87 -7.84
N LEU A 17 4.49 -27.56 -7.81
CA LEU A 17 3.93 -26.75 -8.89
C LEU A 17 4.63 -25.37 -8.96
N SER A 18 4.45 -24.73 -10.12
CA SER A 18 5.11 -23.55 -10.70
C SER A 18 5.32 -22.35 -9.76
N PRO A 19 6.40 -21.54 -9.94
CA PRO A 19 6.71 -20.36 -9.12
C PRO A 19 5.61 -19.30 -9.01
N LEU A 20 4.71 -19.24 -9.99
CA LEU A 20 3.70 -18.19 -10.14
C LEU A 20 2.34 -18.48 -9.49
N GLU A 21 2.07 -19.71 -9.04
CA GLU A 21 0.76 -20.01 -8.44
C GLU A 21 0.58 -19.40 -7.04
N HIS A 22 1.63 -18.81 -6.47
CA HIS A 22 1.51 -18.09 -5.21
C HIS A 22 2.31 -16.78 -5.21
N PRO A 23 1.65 -15.60 -5.24
CA PRO A 23 2.30 -14.29 -5.02
C PRO A 23 2.86 -14.11 -3.60
N THR A 24 3.06 -15.20 -2.86
CA THR A 24 3.72 -15.27 -1.56
C THR A 24 5.08 -15.95 -1.65
N HIS A 25 5.36 -16.74 -2.70
CA HIS A 25 6.67 -17.36 -2.88
C HIS A 25 7.77 -16.34 -3.16
N TRP A 26 7.47 -15.28 -3.92
CA TRP A 26 8.43 -14.20 -4.14
C TRP A 26 8.62 -13.33 -2.88
N LEU A 27 7.59 -13.15 -2.03
CA LEU A 27 7.73 -12.48 -0.72
C LEU A 27 8.70 -13.24 0.19
N ILE A 28 8.64 -14.58 0.15
CA ILE A 28 9.58 -15.47 0.84
C ILE A 28 10.99 -15.35 0.22
N TYR A 29 11.13 -15.19 -1.10
CA TYR A 29 12.42 -14.94 -1.75
C TYR A 29 13.01 -13.57 -1.39
N ALA A 30 12.18 -12.51 -1.38
CA ALA A 30 12.56 -11.15 -0.97
C ALA A 30 13.08 -11.13 0.48
N GLN A 31 12.49 -11.94 1.36
CA GLN A 31 12.90 -12.12 2.74
C GLN A 31 14.35 -12.66 2.89
N VAL A 32 14.84 -13.40 1.89
CA VAL A 32 16.23 -13.89 1.84
C VAL A 32 17.20 -12.81 1.34
N LYS A 33 16.76 -11.91 0.46
CA LYS A 33 17.57 -10.85 -0.16
C LYS A 33 17.74 -9.61 0.73
N HIS A 34 16.75 -9.27 1.56
CA HIS A 34 16.80 -8.12 2.47
C HIS A 34 16.68 -8.56 3.94
N PRO A 35 17.72 -9.18 4.54
CA PRO A 35 17.66 -9.75 5.89
C PRO A 35 17.40 -8.73 7.01
N ALA A 36 17.62 -7.43 6.76
CA ALA A 36 17.35 -6.35 7.73
C ALA A 36 15.85 -5.95 7.81
N SER A 37 15.10 -6.17 6.73
CA SER A 37 13.67 -5.80 6.62
C SER A 37 12.77 -7.03 6.66
N GLY A 38 13.18 -8.12 6.01
CA GLY A 38 12.34 -9.31 5.84
C GLY A 38 11.03 -8.99 5.10
N TYR A 39 10.03 -9.86 5.27
CA TYR A 39 8.66 -9.55 4.85
C TYR A 39 7.95 -8.74 5.94
N VAL A 40 7.43 -7.58 5.56
CA VAL A 40 6.53 -6.78 6.39
C VAL A 40 5.15 -6.75 5.74
N GLN A 41 4.13 -7.07 6.54
CA GLN A 41 2.73 -7.01 6.10
C GLN A 41 2.43 -5.61 5.54
N GLY A 42 1.88 -5.53 4.33
CA GLY A 42 1.73 -4.28 3.56
C GLY A 42 2.52 -4.31 2.25
N MET A 43 3.70 -4.95 2.22
CA MET A 43 4.49 -5.12 0.98
C MET A 43 3.73 -5.90 -0.10
N ASN A 44 2.86 -6.83 0.29
CA ASN A 44 2.02 -7.60 -0.61
C ASN A 44 1.01 -6.69 -1.36
N ASP A 45 0.50 -5.66 -0.69
CA ASP A 45 -0.46 -4.73 -1.27
C ASP A 45 0.27 -3.81 -2.27
N LEU A 46 1.52 -3.46 -2.00
CA LEU A 46 2.36 -2.70 -2.92
C LEU A 46 2.66 -3.49 -4.19
N LEU A 47 3.02 -4.77 -4.09
CA LEU A 47 3.27 -5.59 -5.27
C LEU A 47 2.01 -5.71 -6.13
N ALA A 48 0.83 -5.84 -5.50
CA ALA A 48 -0.42 -5.96 -6.24
C ALA A 48 -0.63 -4.79 -7.22
N VAL A 49 -0.19 -3.57 -6.88
CA VAL A 49 -0.25 -2.42 -7.79
C VAL A 49 0.57 -2.66 -9.05
N PHE A 50 1.83 -3.09 -8.90
CA PHE A 50 2.71 -3.34 -10.04
C PHE A 50 2.26 -4.53 -10.88
N LEU A 51 1.80 -5.62 -10.25
CA LEU A 51 1.24 -6.74 -10.98
C LEU A 51 0.03 -6.33 -11.83
N VAL A 52 -0.88 -5.53 -11.28
CA VAL A 52 -2.06 -5.06 -12.04
C VAL A 52 -1.63 -4.24 -13.25
N VAL A 53 -0.69 -3.31 -13.08
CA VAL A 53 -0.22 -2.44 -14.18
C VAL A 53 0.52 -3.25 -15.26
N LEU A 54 1.44 -4.13 -14.86
CA LEU A 54 2.25 -4.90 -15.81
C LEU A 54 1.44 -5.98 -16.53
N VAL A 55 0.50 -6.63 -15.84
CA VAL A 55 -0.41 -7.60 -16.48
C VAL A 55 -1.30 -6.88 -17.50
N ASP A 56 -1.81 -5.68 -17.18
CA ASP A 56 -2.59 -4.88 -18.12
C ASP A 56 -1.78 -4.50 -19.38
N GLU A 57 -0.48 -4.20 -19.22
CA GLU A 57 0.43 -3.90 -20.34
C GLU A 57 0.62 -5.08 -21.30
N VAL A 58 0.71 -6.31 -20.77
CA VAL A 58 0.94 -7.53 -21.58
C VAL A 58 -0.35 -8.21 -22.05
N SER A 59 -1.52 -7.78 -21.56
CA SER A 59 -2.81 -8.35 -21.93
C SER A 59 -3.31 -7.75 -23.25
N GLU A 60 -3.59 -8.60 -24.24
CA GLU A 60 -4.20 -8.16 -25.50
C GLU A 60 -5.73 -8.10 -25.37
N GLY A 61 -6.31 -6.93 -25.07
CA GLY A 61 -7.76 -6.70 -25.10
C GLY A 61 -8.30 -5.73 -24.03
N ASP A 62 -9.61 -5.51 -24.01
CA ASP A 62 -10.28 -4.62 -23.04
C ASP A 62 -10.35 -5.20 -21.60
N HIS A 63 -9.98 -6.47 -21.42
CA HIS A 63 -10.08 -7.18 -20.15
C HIS A 63 -8.81 -7.95 -19.83
N VAL A 64 -8.28 -7.71 -18.63
CA VAL A 64 -7.15 -8.43 -18.06
C VAL A 64 -7.56 -9.88 -17.76
N ASP A 65 -7.02 -10.83 -18.52
CA ASP A 65 -7.18 -12.27 -18.24
C ASP A 65 -5.81 -12.95 -18.09
N VAL A 66 -5.37 -13.06 -16.82
CA VAL A 66 -4.11 -13.71 -16.43
C VAL A 66 -4.06 -15.16 -16.94
N ALA A 67 -5.20 -15.85 -17.08
CA ALA A 67 -5.24 -17.24 -17.51
C ALA A 67 -4.89 -17.43 -19.00
N THR A 68 -4.83 -16.34 -19.77
CA THR A 68 -4.46 -16.38 -21.19
C THR A 68 -2.97 -16.18 -21.44
N LEU A 69 -2.21 -15.75 -20.42
CA LEU A 69 -0.78 -15.49 -20.52
C LEU A 69 0.03 -16.78 -20.40
N SER A 70 1.15 -16.88 -21.11
CA SER A 70 2.08 -18.00 -20.97
C SER A 70 2.91 -17.87 -19.70
N ASP A 71 3.40 -19.00 -19.19
CA ASP A 71 4.26 -19.05 -17.99
C ASP A 71 5.50 -18.14 -18.14
N ASP A 72 6.13 -18.12 -19.33
CA ASP A 72 7.30 -17.25 -19.59
C ASP A 72 6.97 -15.75 -19.43
N VAL A 73 5.80 -15.30 -19.88
CA VAL A 73 5.37 -13.90 -19.76
C VAL A 73 5.06 -13.56 -18.31
N LEU A 74 4.43 -14.49 -17.60
CA LEU A 74 4.13 -14.30 -16.18
C LEU A 74 5.41 -14.23 -15.33
N ASP A 75 6.46 -14.99 -15.68
CA ASP A 75 7.75 -14.95 -14.99
C ASP A 75 8.45 -13.60 -15.21
N ASP A 76 8.42 -13.07 -16.44
CA ASP A 76 8.95 -11.75 -16.77
C ASP A 76 8.20 -10.63 -16.00
N VAL A 77 6.86 -10.66 -16.01
CA VAL A 77 6.02 -9.72 -15.26
C VAL A 77 6.32 -9.76 -13.76
N ALA A 78 6.49 -10.96 -13.19
CA ALA A 78 6.81 -11.11 -11.78
C ALA A 78 8.21 -10.56 -11.43
N ALA A 79 9.19 -10.76 -12.32
CA ALA A 79 10.53 -10.22 -12.16
C ALA A 79 10.54 -8.69 -12.18
N ASP A 80 9.82 -8.08 -13.13
CA ASP A 80 9.70 -6.63 -13.25
C ASP A 80 8.93 -6.02 -12.06
N ALA A 81 7.81 -6.63 -11.66
CA ALA A 81 7.05 -6.19 -10.49
C ALA A 81 7.91 -6.19 -9.22
N TYR A 82 8.77 -7.21 -9.06
CA TYR A 82 9.70 -7.28 -7.94
C TYR A 82 10.79 -6.20 -8.00
N GLY A 83 11.34 -5.95 -9.19
CA GLY A 83 12.30 -4.86 -9.40
C GLY A 83 11.73 -3.49 -9.05
N LEU A 84 10.51 -3.22 -9.51
CA LEU A 84 9.79 -1.97 -9.20
C LEU A 84 9.47 -1.84 -7.72
N LEU A 85 9.01 -2.91 -7.07
CA LEU A 85 8.77 -2.92 -5.63
C LEU A 85 10.04 -2.58 -4.86
N ASN A 86 11.17 -3.21 -5.18
CA ASN A 86 12.43 -2.92 -4.50
C ASN A 86 12.82 -1.44 -4.66
N GLY A 87 12.65 -0.86 -5.86
CA GLY A 87 12.89 0.57 -6.07
C GLY A 87 12.03 1.45 -5.15
N VAL A 88 10.75 1.12 -4.97
CA VAL A 88 9.87 1.84 -4.03
C VAL A 88 10.29 1.63 -2.58
N LEU A 89 10.62 0.39 -2.17
CA LEU A 89 11.05 0.09 -0.80
C LEU A 89 12.37 0.78 -0.44
N GLU A 90 13.32 0.82 -1.37
CA GLU A 90 14.56 1.60 -1.24
C GLU A 90 14.25 3.09 -1.08
N SER A 91 13.30 3.64 -1.85
CA SER A 91 12.91 5.05 -1.69
C SER A 91 12.30 5.37 -0.31
N LEU A 92 11.76 4.36 0.38
CA LEU A 92 11.10 4.45 1.68
C LEU A 92 11.99 3.99 2.84
N ASP A 93 13.25 3.59 2.58
CA ASP A 93 14.28 2.94 3.41
C ASP A 93 13.80 2.27 4.71
N ASP A 94 13.32 3.07 5.67
CA ASP A 94 13.08 2.73 7.05
C ASP A 94 11.59 2.62 7.44
N HIS A 95 10.69 2.59 6.45
CA HIS A 95 9.27 2.24 6.65
C HIS A 95 9.06 0.74 6.90
N TYR A 96 9.91 -0.11 6.34
CA TYR A 96 9.74 -1.58 6.37
C TYR A 96 10.89 -2.29 7.11
N VAL A 97 11.64 -1.58 7.94
CA VAL A 97 12.65 -2.16 8.85
C VAL A 97 12.05 -2.41 10.24
N HIS A 98 12.78 -3.14 11.10
CA HIS A 98 12.34 -3.39 12.47
C HIS A 98 11.95 -2.09 13.20
N ARG A 99 10.78 -2.08 13.83
CA ARG A 99 10.12 -0.92 14.50
C ARG A 99 9.64 0.21 13.59
N GLN A 100 9.88 0.13 12.29
CA GLN A 100 9.35 1.06 11.26
C GLN A 100 9.51 2.55 11.63
N PRO A 101 10.73 3.02 11.99
CA PRO A 101 10.93 4.40 12.44
C PRO A 101 10.57 5.45 11.37
N GLY A 102 10.70 5.12 10.08
CA GLY A 102 10.30 6.01 8.99
C GLY A 102 8.80 6.25 8.97
N LEU A 103 8.04 5.17 9.11
CA LEU A 103 6.58 5.22 9.18
C LEU A 103 6.11 6.06 10.37
N GLN A 104 6.74 5.91 11.54
CA GLN A 104 6.41 6.72 12.72
C GLN A 104 6.64 8.21 12.45
N ARG A 105 7.77 8.58 11.83
CA ARG A 105 8.04 9.98 11.46
C ARG A 105 7.03 10.51 10.44
N THR A 106 6.61 9.71 9.47
CA THR A 106 5.56 10.10 8.52
C THR A 106 4.23 10.36 9.23
N ILE A 107 3.87 9.55 10.22
CA ILE A 107 2.65 9.77 11.01
C ILE A 107 2.73 11.05 11.82
N GLU A 108 3.87 11.31 12.46
CA GLU A 108 4.12 12.57 13.18
C GLU A 108 4.04 13.79 12.24
N GLU A 109 4.52 13.65 11.00
CA GLU A 109 4.40 14.68 9.98
C GLU A 109 2.94 14.93 9.59
N VAL A 110 2.15 13.87 9.37
CA VAL A 110 0.71 13.99 9.09
C VAL A 110 -0.03 14.64 10.27
N ASP A 111 0.31 14.30 11.53
CA ASP A 111 -0.25 14.96 12.72
C ASP A 111 0.06 16.46 12.74
N GLY A 112 1.33 16.81 12.52
CA GLY A 112 1.77 18.20 12.46
C GLY A 112 1.11 18.99 11.33
N LEU A 113 0.89 18.37 10.16
CA LEU A 113 0.16 18.96 9.05
C LEU A 113 -1.31 19.17 9.39
N LEU A 114 -1.98 18.16 9.94
CA LEU A 114 -3.39 18.24 10.33
C LEU A 114 -3.62 19.35 11.35
N ARG A 115 -2.78 19.40 12.40
CA ARG A 115 -2.83 20.45 13.44
C ARG A 115 -2.73 21.86 12.86
N ARG A 116 -2.00 22.04 11.76
CA ARG A 116 -1.79 23.35 11.10
C ARG A 116 -2.89 23.70 10.11
N VAL A 117 -3.44 22.72 9.40
CA VAL A 117 -4.40 22.94 8.31
C VAL A 117 -5.85 22.87 8.79
N ASP A 118 -6.16 21.97 9.73
CA ASP A 118 -7.49 21.78 10.31
C ASP A 118 -7.39 21.46 11.81
N ALA A 119 -7.11 22.50 12.59
CA ALA A 119 -6.94 22.40 14.05
C ALA A 119 -8.22 21.95 14.77
N ASP A 120 -9.38 22.24 14.20
CA ASP A 120 -10.67 21.87 14.80
C ASP A 120 -10.90 20.36 14.68
N LEU A 121 -10.61 19.76 13.52
CA LEU A 121 -10.63 18.31 13.35
C LEU A 121 -9.60 17.63 14.26
N HIS A 122 -8.36 18.14 14.29
CA HIS A 122 -7.30 17.61 15.15
C HIS A 122 -7.74 17.56 16.62
N LYS A 123 -8.27 18.69 17.12
CA LYS A 123 -8.79 18.80 18.48
C LYS A 123 -9.96 17.84 18.74
N HIS A 124 -10.88 17.69 17.78
CA HIS A 124 -12.00 16.78 17.93
C HIS A 124 -11.54 15.32 18.06
N LEU A 125 -10.57 14.89 17.24
CA LEU A 125 -9.99 13.54 17.33
C LEU A 125 -9.33 13.31 18.70
N ASP A 126 -8.59 14.30 19.21
CA ASP A 126 -8.00 14.27 20.56
C ASP A 126 -9.08 14.17 21.66
N GLU A 127 -10.17 14.93 21.56
CA GLU A 127 -11.29 14.91 22.52
C GLU A 127 -12.04 13.57 22.54
N VAL A 128 -12.15 12.93 21.37
CA VAL A 128 -12.78 11.61 21.22
C VAL A 128 -11.81 10.47 21.58
N GLY A 129 -10.52 10.76 21.77
CA GLY A 129 -9.51 9.76 22.11
C GLY A 129 -9.04 8.91 20.93
N VAL A 130 -9.26 9.38 19.70
CA VAL A 130 -8.80 8.70 18.47
C VAL A 130 -7.37 9.10 18.20
N LEU A 131 -6.45 8.15 18.32
CA LEU A 131 -5.05 8.39 18.00
C LEU A 131 -4.86 8.40 16.48
N LEU A 132 -4.23 9.45 15.95
CA LEU A 132 -3.99 9.56 14.52
C LEU A 132 -3.18 8.38 13.94
N LEU A 133 -2.31 7.80 14.76
CA LEU A 133 -1.60 6.55 14.47
C LEU A 133 -2.56 5.41 14.11
N GLN A 134 -3.67 5.24 14.82
CA GLN A 134 -4.63 4.15 14.57
C GLN A 134 -5.31 4.31 13.20
N VAL A 135 -5.54 5.55 12.77
CA VAL A 135 -6.16 5.87 11.49
C VAL A 135 -5.15 5.74 10.34
N THR A 136 -3.97 6.33 10.50
CA THR A 136 -3.04 6.57 9.39
C THR A 136 -1.97 5.49 9.23
N PHE A 137 -1.76 4.60 10.22
CA PHE A 137 -0.78 3.52 10.13
C PHE A 137 -0.98 2.68 8.87
N ARG A 138 -2.21 2.18 8.65
CA ARG A 138 -2.51 1.34 7.48
C ARG A 138 -2.36 2.11 6.17
N TRP A 139 -2.71 3.40 6.17
CA TRP A 139 -2.60 4.26 5.00
C TRP A 139 -1.15 4.43 4.56
N ILE A 140 -0.26 4.69 5.51
CA ILE A 140 1.17 4.91 5.24
C ILE A 140 1.87 3.59 4.95
N ASN A 141 1.53 2.52 5.68
CA ASN A 141 2.12 1.20 5.48
C ASN A 141 1.72 0.54 4.16
N CYS A 142 0.55 0.88 3.60
CA CYS A 142 0.05 0.33 2.34
C CYS A 142 -0.05 1.39 1.24
N LEU A 143 0.53 2.57 1.45
CA LEU A 143 0.49 3.72 0.52
C LEU A 143 -0.91 4.00 -0.07
N LEU A 144 -1.94 4.00 0.79
CA LEU A 144 -3.37 4.20 0.50
C LEU A 144 -4.03 3.17 -0.43
N VAL A 145 -3.33 2.11 -0.85
CA VAL A 145 -3.86 1.06 -1.73
C VAL A 145 -5.11 0.39 -1.16
N ARG A 146 -5.22 0.32 0.17
CA ARG A 146 -6.39 -0.27 0.85
C ARG A 146 -7.56 0.69 1.09
N GLU A 147 -7.39 1.99 0.88
CA GLU A 147 -8.47 2.98 1.07
C GLU A 147 -9.05 3.46 -0.27
N LEU A 148 -8.29 3.30 -1.35
CA LEU A 148 -8.65 3.79 -2.67
C LEU A 148 -8.97 2.62 -3.60
N PRO A 149 -9.92 2.77 -4.53
CA PRO A 149 -10.04 1.85 -5.66
C PRO A 149 -8.71 1.76 -6.42
N MET A 150 -8.36 0.57 -6.93
CA MET A 150 -7.05 0.32 -7.56
C MET A 150 -6.66 1.36 -8.61
N ARG A 151 -7.59 1.75 -9.50
CA ARG A 151 -7.36 2.81 -10.51
C ARG A 151 -6.94 4.16 -9.91
N CYS A 152 -7.49 4.51 -8.73
CA CYS A 152 -7.18 5.75 -8.04
C CYS A 152 -5.83 5.65 -7.32
N ALA A 153 -5.51 4.48 -6.76
CA ALA A 153 -4.21 4.21 -6.17
C ALA A 153 -3.10 4.30 -7.23
N ILE A 154 -3.27 3.65 -8.39
CA ILE A 154 -2.33 3.76 -9.54
C ILE A 154 -2.14 5.22 -9.93
N ARG A 155 -3.24 5.98 -10.12
CA ARG A 155 -3.16 7.39 -10.50
C ARG A 155 -2.46 8.26 -9.44
N LEU A 156 -2.65 7.96 -8.16
CA LEU A 156 -1.92 8.64 -7.08
C LEU A 156 -0.42 8.31 -7.17
N TRP A 157 -0.09 7.04 -7.40
CA TRP A 157 1.28 6.56 -7.51
C TRP A 157 2.02 7.14 -8.70
N ASP A 158 1.35 7.42 -9.83
CA ASP A 158 1.95 8.15 -10.96
C ASP A 158 2.60 9.47 -10.50
N THR A 159 1.88 10.23 -9.67
CA THR A 159 2.39 11.49 -9.12
C THR A 159 3.51 11.23 -8.10
N CYS A 160 3.35 10.25 -7.22
CA CYS A 160 4.36 9.92 -6.21
C CYS A 160 5.69 9.43 -6.83
N LEU A 161 5.63 8.72 -7.96
CA LEU A 161 6.80 8.25 -8.70
C LEU A 161 7.43 9.33 -9.57
N ALA A 162 6.63 10.29 -10.06
CA ALA A 162 7.13 11.42 -10.85
C ALA A 162 7.84 12.49 -10.00
N GLU A 163 7.46 12.64 -8.74
CA GLU A 163 8.06 13.61 -7.81
C GLU A 163 9.33 13.08 -7.14
N GLU A 164 10.31 13.96 -6.91
CA GLU A 164 11.53 13.58 -6.19
C GLU A 164 11.20 13.17 -4.74
N ARG A 165 11.44 11.88 -4.42
CA ARG A 165 11.07 11.26 -3.14
C ARG A 165 9.58 11.42 -2.81
N GLY A 166 8.70 11.37 -3.82
CA GLY A 166 7.28 11.68 -3.66
C GLY A 166 6.56 10.87 -2.57
N PHE A 167 6.88 9.58 -2.39
CA PHE A 167 6.30 8.80 -1.28
C PHE A 167 6.73 9.26 0.12
N ARG A 168 7.85 9.96 0.26
CA ARG A 168 8.30 10.51 1.54
C ARG A 168 7.84 11.94 1.76
N THR A 169 7.91 12.77 0.73
CA THR A 169 7.71 14.22 0.86
C THR A 169 6.31 14.66 0.46
N PHE A 170 5.74 14.10 -0.60
CA PHE A 170 4.42 14.49 -1.10
C PHE A 170 3.29 13.69 -0.43
N PHE A 171 3.49 12.40 -0.21
CA PHE A 171 2.48 11.50 0.36
C PHE A 171 1.92 11.91 1.74
N PRO A 172 2.69 12.46 2.70
CA PRO A 172 2.13 12.97 3.96
C PRO A 172 1.06 14.05 3.73
N TYR A 173 1.26 14.94 2.75
CA TYR A 173 0.28 15.97 2.39
C TYR A 173 -0.98 15.36 1.78
N VAL A 174 -0.85 14.28 1.01
CA VAL A 174 -2.01 13.54 0.49
C VAL A 174 -2.82 12.94 1.64
N CYS A 175 -2.17 12.29 2.61
CA CYS A 175 -2.85 11.75 3.79
C CYS A 175 -3.56 12.84 4.61
N ALA A 176 -2.90 13.98 4.83
CA ALA A 176 -3.51 15.11 5.53
C ALA A 176 -4.70 15.69 4.75
N ALA A 177 -4.57 15.88 3.44
CA ALA A 177 -5.66 16.34 2.58
C ALA A 177 -6.83 15.35 2.56
N PHE A 178 -6.56 14.05 2.59
CA PHE A 178 -7.57 13.00 2.66
C PHE A 178 -8.37 13.06 3.97
N LEU A 179 -7.72 13.32 5.12
CA LEU A 179 -8.40 13.57 6.38
C LEU A 179 -9.27 14.84 6.32
N CYS A 180 -8.70 15.94 5.84
CA CYS A 180 -9.41 17.21 5.72
C CYS A 180 -10.62 17.12 4.79
N HIS A 181 -10.55 16.30 3.73
CA HIS A 181 -11.67 16.08 2.83
C HIS A 181 -12.91 15.51 3.55
N PHE A 182 -12.70 14.67 4.57
CA PHE A 182 -13.77 14.10 5.38
C PHE A 182 -13.99 14.82 6.71
N SER A 183 -13.38 16.00 6.92
CA SER A 183 -13.39 16.71 8.21
C SER A 183 -14.79 16.90 8.79
N ASP A 184 -15.72 17.42 8.00
CA ASP A 184 -17.07 17.69 8.48
C ASP A 184 -17.83 16.40 8.83
N ALA A 185 -17.60 15.32 8.07
CA ALA A 185 -18.19 14.02 8.37
C ALA A 185 -17.59 13.38 9.62
N LEU A 186 -16.28 13.53 9.84
CA LEU A 186 -15.59 13.02 11.02
C LEU A 186 -16.03 13.76 12.29
N LYS A 187 -16.11 15.09 12.25
CA LYS A 187 -16.58 15.92 13.37
C LYS A 187 -18.05 15.68 13.73
N ALA A 188 -18.85 15.21 12.77
CA ALA A 188 -20.27 14.91 12.99
C ALA A 188 -20.50 13.54 13.65
N LYS A 189 -19.49 12.67 13.73
CA LYS A 189 -19.64 11.35 14.34
C LYS A 189 -19.63 11.44 15.86
N PRO A 190 -20.53 10.74 16.56
CA PRO A 190 -20.47 10.61 18.01
C PRO A 190 -19.23 9.80 18.42
N THR A 191 -18.78 10.02 19.65
CA THR A 191 -17.53 9.52 20.25
C THR A 191 -17.34 8.00 20.15
N GLU A 192 -18.43 7.22 19.99
CA GLU A 192 -18.42 5.76 19.94
C GLU A 192 -18.18 5.18 18.52
N ASP A 193 -18.36 5.96 17.44
CA ASP A 193 -18.39 5.48 16.05
C ASP A 193 -17.16 5.89 15.20
N VAL A 194 -16.12 6.45 15.83
CA VAL A 194 -14.89 6.93 15.17
C VAL A 194 -13.75 5.91 15.24
N HIS A 195 -13.90 4.85 16.06
CA HIS A 195 -12.91 3.78 16.21
C HIS A 195 -13.03 2.67 15.17
#